data_AF-A0A416ZJN8-F1
#
_entry.id   AF-A0A416ZJN8-F1
#
_cell.length_a   1.000
_cell.length_b   1.000
_cell.length_c   1.000
_cell.angle_alpha   90.00
_cell.angle_beta   90.00
_cell.angle_gamma   90.00
#
_symmetry.space_group_name_H-M   'P 1'
#
loop_
_entity.id
_entity.type
_entity.pdbx_description
1 polymer ?
#
loop_
_entity_poly.entity_id
_entity_poly.type
_entity_poly.pdbx_seq_one_letter_code
_entity_poly.pdbx_strand_id
1 'polypeptide(L)'
;MGEKFTSRVGYLIRNFRIASDMTQKELADKCGLNESTIRNYELGNRYPDEATLLNIANNLGVSFYALSDPDVANIFSALHVLFDIEWAYGLRPTMKGEEVCFKFEERLPNAGPRPQEDLDNFRKMVEYWARLRDKLEDGEISETEYYLKEVKYPMNPIDPNKEYTVSLNLDDDDQLLVQKMNEDDDVEEAAELLKDLFPDFSYVKRKRKPKRE
;
A
#
# COMPACT_ATOMS: atom_id res chain seq x y z
N MET A 1 17.52 -18.74 11.67
CA MET A 1 16.34 -19.37 11.05
C MET A 1 15.27 -18.30 10.97
N GLY A 2 15.18 -17.59 9.83
CA GLY A 2 14.19 -16.52 9.68
C GLY A 2 12.82 -17.14 9.46
N GLU A 3 11.87 -16.90 10.37
CA GLU A 3 10.49 -17.33 10.16
C GLU A 3 9.95 -16.64 8.91
N LYS A 4 9.65 -17.43 7.87
CA LYS A 4 9.01 -16.96 6.64
C LYS A 4 7.54 -16.72 6.97
N PHE A 5 7.18 -15.48 7.32
CA PHE A 5 5.77 -15.10 7.45
C PHE A 5 5.15 -15.08 6.06
N THR A 6 4.12 -15.90 5.85
CA THR A 6 3.43 -16.00 4.56
C THR A 6 2.33 -14.94 4.39
N SER A 7 1.97 -14.20 5.46
CA SER A 7 0.94 -13.16 5.45
C SER A 7 1.35 -11.95 6.30
N ARG A 8 1.22 -10.73 5.75
CA ARG A 8 1.42 -9.45 6.47
C ARG A 8 0.48 -9.35 7.67
N VAL A 9 -0.80 -9.70 7.51
CA VAL A 9 -1.81 -9.65 8.57
C VAL A 9 -1.43 -10.54 9.75
N GLY A 10 -1.02 -11.79 9.49
CA GLY A 10 -0.57 -12.72 10.53
C GLY A 10 0.63 -12.20 11.32
N TYR A 11 1.61 -11.64 10.60
CA TYR A 11 2.78 -10.99 11.20
C TYR A 11 2.39 -9.82 12.12
N LEU A 12 1.48 -8.95 11.67
CA LEU A 12 1.00 -7.81 12.45
C LEU A 12 0.24 -8.25 13.71
N ILE A 13 -0.68 -9.22 13.60
CA ILE A 13 -1.40 -9.79 14.76
C ILE A 13 -0.40 -10.28 15.82
N ARG A 14 0.61 -11.04 15.40
CA ARG A 14 1.66 -11.54 16.31
C ARG A 14 2.42 -10.41 16.98
N ASN A 15 2.85 -9.41 16.22
CA ASN A 15 3.63 -8.30 16.74
C ASN A 15 2.86 -7.48 17.78
N PHE A 16 1.61 -7.10 17.47
CA PHE A 16 0.78 -6.36 18.42
C PHE A 16 0.42 -7.18 19.65
N ARG A 17 0.19 -8.50 19.49
CA ARG A 17 -0.02 -9.40 20.62
C ARG A 17 1.19 -9.43 21.56
N ILE A 18 2.39 -9.59 21.00
CA ILE A 18 3.64 -9.61 21.77
C ILE A 18 3.88 -8.25 22.44
N ALA A 19 3.66 -7.14 21.72
CA ALA A 19 3.78 -5.79 22.27
C ALA A 19 2.76 -5.48 23.39
N SER A 20 1.67 -6.25 23.45
CA SER A 20 0.66 -6.18 24.51
C SER A 20 0.88 -7.22 25.62
N ASP A 21 2.04 -7.89 25.63
CA ASP A 21 2.42 -8.94 26.59
C ASP A 21 1.40 -10.09 26.70
N MET A 22 0.68 -10.40 25.61
CA MET A 22 -0.31 -11.49 25.58
C MET A 22 0.27 -12.77 24.97
N THR A 23 -0.10 -13.91 25.52
CA THR A 23 0.08 -15.23 24.89
C THR A 23 -0.96 -15.46 23.79
N GLN A 24 -0.71 -16.42 22.88
CA GLN A 24 -1.70 -16.81 21.86
C GLN A 24 -3.02 -17.28 22.50
N LYS A 25 -2.92 -17.97 23.63
CA LYS A 25 -4.08 -18.42 24.41
C LYS A 25 -4.88 -17.26 24.99
N GLU A 26 -4.23 -16.28 25.61
CA GLU A 26 -4.93 -15.12 26.18
C GLU A 26 -5.63 -14.28 25.12
N LEU A 27 -5.00 -14.05 23.96
CA LEU A 27 -5.65 -13.38 22.85
C LEU A 27 -6.84 -14.20 22.32
N ALA A 28 -6.69 -15.52 22.23
CA ALA A 28 -7.76 -16.41 21.79
C ALA A 28 -8.95 -16.36 22.76
N ASP A 29 -8.70 -16.46 24.07
CA ASP A 29 -9.72 -16.39 25.12
C ASP A 29 -10.49 -15.06 25.06
N LYS A 30 -9.79 -13.93 24.91
CA LYS A 30 -10.40 -12.60 24.75
C LYS A 30 -11.26 -12.49 23.49
N CYS A 31 -10.82 -13.10 22.40
CA CYS A 31 -11.55 -13.10 21.13
C CYS A 31 -12.68 -14.15 21.07
N GLY A 32 -12.79 -15.06 22.05
CA GLY A 32 -13.70 -16.21 21.96
C GLY A 32 -13.32 -17.21 20.87
N LEU A 33 -12.02 -17.37 20.61
CA LEU A 33 -11.44 -18.25 19.61
C LEU A 33 -10.61 -19.37 20.27
N ASN A 34 -10.24 -20.39 19.50
CA ASN A 34 -9.26 -21.37 19.94
C ASN A 34 -7.83 -20.83 19.79
N GLU A 35 -6.92 -21.18 20.69
CA GLU A 35 -5.48 -20.85 20.59
C GLU A 35 -4.89 -21.27 19.23
N SER A 36 -5.26 -22.46 18.75
CA SER A 36 -4.84 -22.98 17.46
C SER A 36 -5.32 -22.12 16.28
N THR A 37 -6.44 -21.42 16.42
CA THR A 37 -6.96 -20.48 15.42
C THR A 37 -6.07 -19.25 15.33
N ILE A 38 -5.75 -18.61 16.46
CA ILE A 38 -4.81 -17.48 16.52
C ILE A 38 -3.45 -17.89 15.95
N ARG A 39 -2.91 -19.04 16.37
CA ARG A 39 -1.65 -19.57 15.84
C ARG A 39 -1.67 -19.73 14.32
N ASN A 40 -2.77 -20.23 13.75
CA ASN A 40 -2.88 -20.39 12.29
C ASN A 40 -2.93 -19.05 11.55
N TYR A 41 -3.54 -18.02 12.14
CA TYR A 41 -3.49 -16.67 11.58
C TYR A 41 -2.07 -16.10 11.65
N GLU A 42 -1.40 -16.18 12.80
CA GLU A 42 -0.03 -15.66 12.98
C GLU A 42 1.01 -16.35 12.09
N LEU A 43 0.81 -17.63 11.79
CA LEU A 43 1.64 -18.39 10.86
C LEU A 43 1.27 -18.15 9.39
N GLY A 44 0.17 -17.43 9.11
CA GLY A 44 -0.35 -17.21 7.76
C GLY A 44 -0.89 -18.48 7.08
N ASN A 45 -1.23 -19.52 7.86
CA ASN A 45 -1.88 -20.74 7.35
C ASN A 45 -3.37 -20.53 7.06
N ARG A 46 -3.96 -19.52 7.69
CA ARG A 46 -5.34 -19.08 7.48
C ARG A 46 -5.39 -17.56 7.49
N TYR A 47 -6.41 -17.01 6.86
CA TYR A 47 -6.70 -15.58 6.89
C TYR A 47 -8.00 -15.34 7.71
N PRO A 48 -8.01 -14.40 8.67
CA PRO A 48 -9.22 -14.08 9.43
C PRO A 48 -10.22 -13.32 8.54
N ASP A 49 -11.51 -13.62 8.65
CA ASP A 49 -12.52 -12.77 8.01
C ASP A 49 -12.61 -11.39 8.69
N GLU A 50 -13.28 -10.44 8.05
CA GLU A 50 -13.35 -9.04 8.51
C GLU A 50 -13.87 -8.92 9.96
N ALA A 51 -14.91 -9.69 10.31
CA ALA A 51 -15.48 -9.68 11.65
C ALA A 51 -14.50 -10.24 12.69
N THR A 52 -13.78 -11.31 12.35
CA THR A 52 -12.76 -11.91 13.19
C THR A 52 -11.56 -10.97 13.35
N LEU A 53 -11.12 -10.33 12.28
CA LEU A 53 -10.00 -9.39 12.30
C LEU A 53 -10.33 -8.14 13.13
N LEU A 54 -11.55 -7.60 13.00
CA LEU A 54 -12.04 -6.51 13.83
C LEU A 54 -12.09 -6.89 15.31
N ASN A 55 -12.56 -8.09 15.63
CA ASN A 55 -12.57 -8.59 17.00
C ASN A 55 -11.15 -8.72 17.59
N ILE A 56 -10.20 -9.21 16.80
CA ILE A 56 -8.78 -9.29 17.18
C ILE A 56 -8.22 -7.87 17.41
N ALA A 57 -8.45 -6.94 16.47
CA ALA A 57 -7.99 -5.55 16.57
C ALA A 57 -8.49 -4.88 17.86
N ASN A 58 -9.78 -5.01 18.16
CA ASN A 58 -10.39 -4.47 19.37
C ASN A 58 -9.76 -5.04 20.65
N ASN A 59 -9.50 -6.35 20.70
CA ASN A 59 -8.88 -6.99 21.87
C ASN A 59 -7.38 -6.71 22.02
N LEU A 60 -6.72 -6.30 20.93
CA LEU A 60 -5.35 -5.78 20.93
C LEU A 60 -5.30 -4.26 21.17
N GLY A 61 -6.44 -3.56 21.20
CA GLY A 61 -6.49 -2.11 21.39
C GLY A 61 -5.96 -1.30 20.20
N VAL A 62 -6.03 -1.85 18.99
CA VAL A 62 -5.55 -1.20 17.75
C VAL A 62 -6.67 -0.98 16.75
N SER A 63 -6.45 -0.07 15.80
CA SER A 63 -7.34 0.14 14.67
C SER A 63 -7.43 -1.12 13.81
N PHE A 64 -8.62 -1.41 13.27
CA PHE A 64 -8.79 -2.45 12.24
C PHE A 64 -7.80 -2.26 11.07
N TYR A 65 -7.63 -1.01 10.63
CA TYR A 65 -6.75 -0.65 9.52
C TYR A 65 -5.25 -0.79 9.84
N ALA A 66 -4.88 -0.93 11.11
CA ALA A 66 -3.50 -1.27 11.49
C ALA A 66 -3.17 -2.75 11.22
N LEU A 67 -4.18 -3.61 11.04
CA LEU A 67 -4.00 -5.03 10.77
C LEU A 67 -4.44 -5.42 9.36
N SER A 68 -5.49 -4.80 8.81
CA SER A 68 -6.05 -5.15 7.51
C SER A 68 -5.08 -4.90 6.36
N ASP A 69 -5.38 -5.52 5.22
CA ASP A 69 -4.72 -5.15 3.98
C ASP A 69 -5.08 -3.70 3.60
N PRO A 70 -4.16 -2.94 2.98
CA PRO A 70 -4.42 -1.58 2.55
C PRO A 70 -5.55 -1.45 1.52
N ASP A 71 -6.47 -0.53 1.77
CA ASP A 71 -7.52 -0.07 0.86
C ASP A 71 -7.50 1.47 0.77
N VAL A 72 -6.94 2.03 -0.29
CA VAL A 72 -6.83 3.49 -0.46
C VAL A 72 -8.16 4.16 -0.84
N ALA A 73 -9.21 3.40 -1.16
CA ALA A 73 -10.55 3.96 -1.35
C ALA A 73 -11.21 4.34 -0.01
N ASN A 74 -10.72 3.77 1.11
CA ASN A 74 -11.15 4.14 2.44
C ASN A 74 -10.19 5.17 3.07
N ILE A 75 -10.72 6.34 3.45
CA ILE A 75 -9.90 7.45 4.00
C ILE A 75 -9.05 7.06 5.22
N PHE A 76 -9.51 6.15 6.08
CA PHE A 76 -8.77 5.72 7.26
C PHE A 76 -7.62 4.82 6.86
N SER A 77 -7.87 3.88 5.96
CA SER A 77 -6.83 3.00 5.43
C SER A 77 -5.81 3.77 4.59
N ALA A 78 -6.25 4.75 3.79
CA ALA A 78 -5.35 5.66 3.06
C ALA A 78 -4.40 6.40 4.02
N LEU A 79 -4.90 6.91 5.15
CA LEU A 79 -4.04 7.53 6.16
C LEU A 79 -3.09 6.52 6.81
N HIS A 80 -3.53 5.29 7.09
CA HIS A 80 -2.66 4.23 7.59
C HIS A 80 -1.53 3.87 6.60
N VAL A 81 -1.79 3.90 5.30
CA VAL A 81 -0.74 3.74 4.27
C VAL A 81 0.29 4.86 4.35
N LEU A 82 -0.14 6.11 4.57
CA LEU A 82 0.79 7.23 4.74
C LEU A 82 1.66 7.07 6.00
N PHE A 83 1.10 6.57 7.11
CA PHE A 83 1.91 6.21 8.29
C PHE A 83 2.93 5.13 7.97
N ASP A 84 2.51 4.05 7.29
CA ASP A 84 3.43 2.97 6.89
C ASP A 84 4.57 3.49 5.99
N ILE A 85 4.29 4.44 5.09
CA ILE A 85 5.29 5.10 4.24
C ILE A 85 6.27 5.95 5.05
N GLU A 86 5.81 6.74 6.03
CA GLU A 86 6.68 7.49 6.93
C GLU A 86 7.61 6.54 7.70
N TRP A 87 7.05 5.48 8.29
CA TRP A 87 7.82 4.49 9.03
C TRP A 87 8.82 3.76 8.14
N ALA A 88 8.44 3.42 6.91
CA ALA A 88 9.27 2.66 5.99
C ALA A 88 10.38 3.50 5.36
N TYR A 89 10.09 4.73 4.93
CA TYR A 89 10.94 5.51 4.04
C TYR A 89 11.21 6.96 4.50
N GLY A 90 10.57 7.43 5.57
CA GLY A 90 10.78 8.77 6.11
C GLY A 90 10.08 9.89 5.32
N LEU A 91 9.19 9.55 4.38
CA LEU A 91 8.35 10.52 3.69
C LEU A 91 7.15 10.87 4.59
N ARG A 92 7.05 12.12 5.03
CA ARG A 92 6.01 12.56 5.96
C ARG A 92 5.40 13.91 5.55
N PRO A 93 4.15 14.21 5.99
CA PRO A 93 3.56 15.52 5.76
C PRO A 93 4.19 16.61 6.64
N THR A 94 4.17 17.83 6.13
CA THR A 94 4.55 19.07 6.82
C THR A 94 3.68 20.21 6.32
N MET A 95 3.50 21.25 7.14
CA MET A 95 2.81 22.48 6.71
C MET A 95 3.82 23.43 6.06
N LYS A 96 3.46 23.99 4.89
CA LYS A 96 4.14 25.13 4.26
C LYS A 96 3.10 26.20 3.99
N GLY A 97 2.98 27.16 4.92
CA GLY A 97 1.82 28.06 4.92
C GLY A 97 0.55 27.29 5.29
N GLU A 98 -0.49 27.41 4.46
CA GLU A 98 -1.77 26.71 4.63
C GLU A 98 -1.83 25.37 3.87
N GLU A 99 -0.77 25.01 3.13
CA GLU A 99 -0.71 23.80 2.32
C GLU A 99 0.03 22.67 3.04
N VAL A 100 -0.46 21.45 2.84
CA VAL A 100 0.22 20.23 3.25
C VAL A 100 1.19 19.83 2.14
N CYS A 101 2.47 19.73 2.47
CA CYS A 101 3.50 19.22 1.57
C CYS A 101 4.12 17.96 2.18
N PHE A 102 4.57 17.03 1.34
CA PHE A 102 5.39 15.92 1.80
C PHE A 102 6.87 16.27 1.70
N LYS A 103 7.67 15.81 2.67
CA LYS A 103 9.12 15.89 2.63
C LYS A 103 9.73 14.61 3.17
N PHE A 104 10.93 14.31 2.69
CA PHE A 104 11.76 13.26 3.28
C PHE A 104 12.60 13.81 4.43
N GLU A 105 12.54 13.14 5.58
CA GLU A 105 13.40 13.41 6.74
C GLU A 105 14.03 12.11 7.26
N GLU A 106 14.82 12.22 8.34
CA GLU A 106 15.29 11.05 9.07
C GLU A 106 14.10 10.18 9.49
N ARG A 107 14.23 8.87 9.28
CA ARG A 107 13.22 7.90 9.73
C ARG A 107 13.10 7.94 11.25
N LEU A 108 11.91 7.58 11.74
CA LEU A 108 11.66 7.49 13.18
C LEU A 108 12.72 6.58 13.86
N PRO A 109 13.25 6.96 15.04
CA PRO A 109 14.33 6.21 15.70
C PRO A 109 14.03 4.73 15.97
N ASN A 110 12.75 4.40 16.14
CA ASN A 110 12.28 3.04 16.42
C ASN A 110 11.90 2.26 15.15
N ALA A 111 12.08 2.83 13.97
CA ALA A 111 11.74 2.16 12.73
C ALA A 111 12.73 1.03 12.45
N GLY A 112 12.21 -0.12 11.98
CA GLY A 112 13.05 -1.28 11.68
C GLY A 112 14.13 -0.99 10.63
N PRO A 113 15.23 -1.78 10.60
CA PRO A 113 16.29 -1.58 9.63
C PRO A 113 15.74 -1.69 8.20
N ARG A 114 16.28 -0.85 7.31
CA ARG A 114 16.00 -0.91 5.88
C ARG A 114 17.30 -0.67 5.12
N PRO A 115 17.55 -1.36 3.99
CA PRO A 115 18.71 -1.08 3.16
C PRO A 115 18.76 0.40 2.76
N GLN A 116 19.95 1.01 2.84
CA GLN A 116 20.11 2.40 2.41
C GLN A 116 19.75 2.58 0.94
N GLU A 117 20.09 1.58 0.10
CA GLU A 117 19.73 1.55 -1.31
C GLU A 117 18.21 1.67 -1.54
N ASP A 118 17.38 0.99 -0.75
CA ASP A 118 15.91 1.11 -0.85
C ASP A 118 15.43 2.53 -0.52
N LEU A 119 16.05 3.18 0.48
CA LEU A 119 15.70 4.55 0.87
C LEU A 119 16.06 5.53 -0.24
N ASP A 120 17.27 5.41 -0.78
CA ASP A 120 17.77 6.25 -1.86
C ASP A 120 16.95 6.04 -3.15
N ASN A 121 16.64 4.79 -3.48
CA ASN A 121 15.83 4.44 -4.65
C ASN A 121 14.39 4.94 -4.51
N PHE A 122 13.75 4.79 -3.34
CA PHE A 122 12.40 5.31 -3.13
C PHE A 122 12.35 6.84 -3.24
N ARG A 123 13.35 7.55 -2.71
CA ARG A 123 13.49 9.00 -2.92
C ARG A 123 13.57 9.35 -4.40
N LYS A 124 14.43 8.67 -5.17
CA LYS A 124 14.54 8.87 -6.62
C LYS A 124 13.23 8.60 -7.36
N MET A 125 12.46 7.59 -6.95
CA MET A 125 11.15 7.29 -7.54
C MET A 125 10.13 8.40 -7.28
N VAL A 126 10.12 8.97 -6.08
CA VAL A 126 9.24 10.11 -5.77
C VAL A 126 9.69 11.39 -6.49
N GLU A 127 11.00 11.61 -6.66
CA GLU A 127 11.52 12.70 -7.49
C GLU A 127 11.16 12.54 -8.97
N TYR A 128 11.22 11.32 -9.49
CA TYR A 128 10.73 10.98 -10.83
C TYR A 128 9.24 11.32 -10.98
N TRP A 129 8.41 10.93 -10.00
CA TRP A 129 6.99 11.23 -10.00
C TRP A 129 6.71 12.73 -9.99
N ALA A 130 7.48 13.52 -9.22
CA ALA A 130 7.37 14.98 -9.22
C ALA A 130 7.68 15.58 -10.61
N ARG A 131 8.81 15.21 -11.24
CA ARG A 131 9.15 15.68 -12.60
C ARG A 131 8.10 15.27 -13.63
N LEU A 132 7.55 14.06 -13.52
CA LEU A 132 6.49 13.59 -14.41
C LEU A 132 5.20 14.43 -14.24
N ARG A 133 4.89 14.85 -13.01
CA ARG A 133 3.75 15.74 -12.73
C ARG A 133 3.97 17.14 -13.27
N ASP A 134 5.17 17.70 -13.13
CA ASP A 134 5.52 19.01 -13.69
C ASP A 134 5.31 19.04 -15.22
N LYS A 135 5.75 17.98 -15.93
CA LYS A 135 5.52 17.85 -17.39
C LYS A 135 4.05 17.84 -17.80
N LEU A 136 3.19 17.22 -16.99
CA LEU A 136 1.75 17.24 -17.23
C LEU A 136 1.18 18.66 -17.03
N GLU A 137 1.64 19.38 -16.01
CA GLU A 137 1.20 20.76 -15.73
C GLU A 137 1.68 21.76 -16.77
N ASP A 138 2.90 21.58 -17.28
CA ASP A 138 3.48 22.37 -18.36
C ASP A 138 2.90 22.01 -19.76
N GLY A 139 2.10 20.95 -19.84
CA GLY A 139 1.46 20.47 -21.07
C GLY A 139 2.40 19.76 -22.05
N GLU A 140 3.58 19.32 -21.58
CA GLU A 140 4.53 18.54 -22.38
C GLU A 140 4.04 17.11 -22.63
N ILE A 141 3.22 16.57 -21.71
CA ILE A 141 2.53 15.29 -21.85
C ILE A 141 1.04 15.46 -21.56
N SER A 142 0.22 14.64 -22.20
CA SER A 142 -1.22 14.55 -21.95
C SER A 142 -1.54 13.79 -20.65
N GLU A 143 -2.74 13.99 -20.10
CA GLU A 143 -3.24 13.19 -18.97
C GLU A 143 -3.18 11.68 -19.27
N THR A 144 -3.56 11.29 -20.50
CA THR A 144 -3.49 9.88 -20.93
C THR A 144 -2.08 9.33 -20.92
N GLU A 145 -1.08 10.10 -21.38
CA GLU A 145 0.33 9.70 -21.30
C GLU A 145 0.82 9.58 -19.85
N TYR A 146 0.41 10.50 -18.98
CA TYR A 146 0.68 10.45 -17.54
C TYR A 146 0.13 9.17 -16.89
N TYR A 147 -1.15 8.85 -17.13
CA TYR A 147 -1.76 7.63 -16.61
C TYR A 147 -1.12 6.36 -17.16
N LEU A 148 -0.81 6.33 -18.46
CA LEU A 148 -0.10 5.21 -19.07
C LEU A 148 1.29 4.99 -18.45
N LYS A 149 1.95 6.06 -17.97
CA LYS A 149 3.18 5.93 -17.18
C LYS A 149 2.92 5.33 -15.81
N GLU A 150 1.93 5.82 -15.06
CA GLU A 150 1.59 5.28 -13.74
C GLU A 150 1.31 3.78 -13.77
N VAL A 151 0.47 3.31 -14.70
CA VAL A 151 0.05 1.90 -14.77
C VAL A 151 1.12 0.96 -15.33
N LYS A 152 2.12 1.48 -16.06
CA LYS A 152 3.23 0.69 -16.61
C LYS A 152 4.48 0.74 -15.73
N TYR A 153 4.49 1.53 -14.67
CA TYR A 153 5.67 1.71 -13.83
C TYR A 153 5.65 0.79 -12.58
N PRO A 154 6.78 0.13 -12.24
CA PRO A 154 7.92 -0.12 -13.12
C PRO A 154 7.53 -1.12 -14.22
N MET A 155 8.17 -1.04 -15.38
CA MET A 155 7.85 -1.98 -16.46
C MET A 155 8.22 -3.39 -16.04
N ASN A 156 7.30 -4.34 -16.20
CA ASN A 156 7.51 -5.73 -15.81
C ASN A 156 8.79 -6.29 -16.46
N PRO A 157 9.62 -7.03 -15.72
CA PRO A 157 10.78 -7.69 -16.30
C PRO A 157 10.33 -8.69 -17.37
N ILE A 158 11.02 -8.70 -18.51
CA ILE A 158 10.74 -9.62 -19.62
C ILE A 158 11.11 -11.06 -19.25
N ASP A 159 12.11 -11.22 -18.38
CA ASP A 159 12.53 -12.52 -17.86
C ASP A 159 11.89 -12.77 -16.48
N PRO A 160 11.14 -13.86 -16.29
CA PRO A 160 10.46 -14.18 -15.03
C PRO A 160 11.42 -14.38 -13.83
N ASN A 161 12.72 -14.59 -14.08
CA ASN A 161 13.73 -14.71 -13.03
C ASN A 161 14.48 -13.41 -12.73
N LYS A 162 14.19 -12.33 -13.47
CA LYS A 162 14.87 -11.05 -13.28
C LYS A 162 14.13 -10.22 -12.24
N GLU A 163 14.85 -9.76 -11.23
CA GLU A 163 14.32 -8.88 -10.19
C GLU A 163 14.08 -7.47 -10.74
N TYR A 164 13.12 -6.75 -10.15
CA TYR A 164 12.95 -5.33 -10.41
C TYR A 164 14.19 -4.57 -9.93
N THR A 165 14.80 -3.81 -10.83
CA THR A 165 15.92 -2.91 -10.51
C THR A 165 15.48 -1.48 -10.72
N VAL A 166 15.70 -0.60 -9.74
CA VAL A 166 15.46 0.84 -9.89
C VAL A 166 16.64 1.46 -10.63
N SER A 167 16.55 1.52 -11.96
CA SER A 167 17.51 2.22 -12.82
C SER A 167 16.85 3.46 -13.40
N LEU A 168 16.64 4.48 -12.57
CA LEU A 168 16.13 5.78 -12.99
C LEU A 168 17.30 6.73 -13.26
N ASN A 169 17.41 7.19 -14.50
CA ASN A 169 18.21 8.37 -14.82
C ASN A 169 17.26 9.57 -14.92
N LEU A 170 17.26 10.43 -13.90
CA LEU A 170 16.35 11.57 -13.85
C LEU A 170 16.61 12.59 -14.96
N ASP A 171 17.81 12.59 -15.55
CA ASP A 171 18.21 13.50 -16.62
C ASP A 171 17.94 12.92 -18.03
N ASP A 172 17.38 11.71 -18.10
CA ASP A 172 16.99 11.04 -19.33
C ASP A 172 15.50 11.24 -19.59
N ASP A 173 15.18 12.28 -20.37
CA ASP A 173 13.80 12.58 -20.76
C ASP A 173 13.13 11.41 -21.52
N ASP A 174 13.89 10.53 -22.18
CA ASP A 174 13.33 9.37 -22.87
C ASP A 174 12.78 8.32 -21.88
N GLN A 175 13.29 8.26 -20.65
CA GLN A 175 12.69 7.45 -19.57
C GLN A 175 11.38 8.06 -19.05
N LEU A 176 11.21 9.37 -19.25
CA LEU A 176 9.96 10.10 -18.99
C LEU A 176 8.98 10.04 -20.17
N LEU A 177 9.41 9.67 -21.38
CA LEU A 177 8.55 9.52 -22.56
C LEU A 177 8.01 8.09 -22.69
N VAL A 178 6.71 7.93 -22.95
CA VAL A 178 6.14 6.59 -23.19
C VAL A 178 6.68 6.11 -24.54
N GLN A 179 7.32 4.95 -24.60
CA GLN A 179 7.51 4.26 -25.88
C GLN A 179 6.12 4.05 -26.47
N LYS A 180 5.78 4.82 -27.51
CA LYS A 180 4.48 4.76 -28.18
C LYS A 180 4.19 3.31 -28.53
N MET A 181 3.18 2.73 -27.86
CA MET A 181 2.59 1.49 -28.36
C MET A 181 1.94 1.84 -29.70
N ASN A 182 2.05 0.93 -30.66
CA ASN A 182 1.58 1.12 -32.02
C ASN A 182 0.18 1.73 -32.07
N GLU A 183 0.12 2.90 -32.71
CA GLU A 183 -1.00 3.60 -33.34
C GLU A 183 -2.45 3.28 -32.88
N ASP A 184 -2.98 4.24 -32.12
CA ASP A 184 -4.17 5.05 -32.44
C ASP A 184 -5.61 4.59 -32.14
N ASP A 185 -5.91 3.32 -31.83
CA ASP A 185 -7.32 2.94 -31.50
C ASP A 185 -7.58 2.53 -30.02
N ASP A 186 -6.56 2.10 -29.26
CA ASP A 186 -6.75 1.55 -27.89
C ASP A 186 -6.54 2.59 -26.76
N VAL A 187 -6.03 3.78 -27.07
CA VAL A 187 -5.59 4.78 -26.07
C VAL A 187 -6.76 5.57 -25.49
N GLU A 188 -7.76 5.88 -26.30
CA GLU A 188 -8.94 6.65 -25.88
C GLU A 188 -9.93 5.79 -25.08
N GLU A 189 -10.10 4.51 -25.45
CA GLU A 189 -10.87 3.53 -24.67
C GLU A 189 -10.22 3.22 -23.31
N ALA A 190 -8.89 3.10 -23.27
CA ALA A 190 -8.14 2.99 -22.02
C ALA A 190 -8.33 4.24 -21.14
N ALA A 191 -8.29 5.44 -21.72
CA ALA A 191 -8.48 6.69 -20.98
C ALA A 191 -9.89 6.81 -20.35
N GLU A 192 -10.95 6.36 -21.04
CA GLU A 192 -12.32 6.32 -20.48
C GLU A 192 -12.45 5.32 -19.32
N LEU A 193 -11.85 4.12 -19.43
CA LEU A 193 -11.86 3.13 -18.35
C LEU A 193 -11.04 3.56 -17.13
N LEU A 194 -10.00 4.37 -17.32
CA LEU A 194 -9.12 4.86 -16.26
C LEU A 194 -9.75 5.99 -15.42
N LYS A 195 -10.82 6.63 -15.89
CA LYS A 195 -11.57 7.63 -15.09
C LYS A 195 -12.25 7.02 -13.85
N ASP A 196 -12.44 5.70 -13.84
CA ASP A 196 -13.13 4.96 -12.76
C ASP A 196 -12.14 4.11 -11.92
N LEU A 197 -10.90 4.58 -11.74
CA LEU A 197 -9.88 3.91 -10.91
C LEU A 197 -10.26 3.82 -9.42
N PHE A 198 -11.17 4.70 -8.98
CA PHE A 198 -11.76 4.67 -7.64
C PHE A 198 -13.28 4.73 -7.78
N PRO A 199 -13.93 3.63 -8.19
CA PRO A 199 -15.38 3.64 -8.28
C PRO A 199 -15.93 4.00 -6.91
N ASP A 200 -16.97 4.83 -6.87
CA ASP A 200 -17.66 5.23 -5.65
C ASP A 200 -18.08 3.96 -4.88
N PHE A 201 -17.21 3.48 -4.00
CA PHE A 201 -17.55 2.51 -2.97
C PHE A 201 -18.36 3.27 -1.94
N SER A 202 -19.55 3.70 -2.37
CA SER A 202 -20.62 4.05 -1.47
C SER A 202 -20.63 2.99 -0.38
N TYR A 203 -20.55 3.43 0.87
CA TYR A 203 -20.54 2.60 2.09
C TYR A 203 -21.89 1.86 2.27
N VAL A 204 -22.47 1.36 1.18
CA VAL A 204 -23.67 0.56 1.14
C VAL A 204 -23.27 -0.81 1.66
N LYS A 205 -23.35 -0.94 2.99
CA LYS A 205 -23.60 -2.22 3.66
C LYS A 205 -24.56 -2.98 2.76
N ARG A 206 -24.07 -4.03 2.06
CA ARG A 206 -24.94 -4.92 1.29
C ARG A 206 -26.00 -5.42 2.26
N LYS A 207 -27.21 -4.87 2.21
CA LYS A 207 -28.35 -5.38 2.98
C LYS A 207 -28.55 -6.80 2.51
N ARG A 208 -28.19 -7.78 3.34
CA ARG A 208 -28.49 -9.19 3.10
C ARG A 208 -29.99 -9.29 2.85
N LYS A 209 -30.40 -9.77 1.67
CA LYS A 209 -31.80 -10.12 1.44
C LYS A 209 -32.20 -11.18 2.48
N PRO A 210 -33.36 -11.05 3.15
CA PRO A 210 -33.81 -12.07 4.09
C PRO A 210 -33.96 -13.40 3.36
N LYS A 211 -33.53 -14.50 4.01
CA LYS A 211 -33.80 -15.86 3.52
C LYS A 211 -35.31 -16.02 3.39
N ARG A 212 -35.77 -16.42 2.20
CA ARG A 212 -37.16 -16.87 2.03
C ARG A 212 -37.33 -18.13 2.88
N GLU A 213 -38.40 -18.13 3.69
CA GLU A 213 -38.92 -19.29 4.43
C GLU A 213 -39.34 -20.42 3.48
#